data_AF-A0A925WCC9-F1
#
_entry.id   AF-A0A925WCC9-F1
#
_cell.length_a   1.000
_cell.length_b   1.000
_cell.length_c   1.000
_cell.angle_alpha   90.00
_cell.angle_beta   90.00
_cell.angle_gamma   90.00
#
_symmetry.space_group_name_H-M   'P 1'
#
loop_
_entity.id
_entity.type
_entity.pdbx_description
1 polymer ?
#
loop_
_entity_poly.entity_id
_entity_poly.type
_entity_poly.pdbx_seq_one_letter_code
_entity_poly.pdbx_strand_id
1 'polypeptide(L)'
;MSRTPSFQVVPRRPGDPAPDLTDYRVVHRAMTVDLDRLAVAAAELVDRHDARRLTALRYYLRCVSHEIESHHHVEDEHVWPFLVGIAGEHTALVRLSDDHDRLDPLMHRAGELAGMDRATPELAAVLREIHALLVRHIADEERDVFPIIEQNVRVADYQELQKRFRANLNPRLLPFLAPWAVRHATPDERRAMIAEGGALIRVLLALFEPRFRAREELLFGPAGLSTKDRRTVRLMKVVAATHKAVLRASGNRVGRHWFGGSDVALLTVTGRRSGRRFTVPLMGLADGADVVVAASQGGVDREPQWWLNLQADPRAEVVFRRERFEVTAALVDDSERPRLWERFVAHYAGFEDYQAGVRRQIAVVRLRRTR
;
A
#
# COMPACT_ATOMS: atom_id res chain seq x y z
N MET A 1 -31.10 -29.83 -10.28
CA MET A 1 -31.39 -29.55 -8.86
C MET A 1 -30.15 -29.89 -8.05
N SER A 2 -29.18 -28.97 -7.98
CA SER A 2 -27.94 -29.19 -7.22
C SER A 2 -28.24 -28.93 -5.74
N ARG A 3 -27.92 -29.90 -4.88
CA ARG A 3 -28.15 -29.82 -3.44
C ARG A 3 -27.16 -28.83 -2.83
N THR A 4 -27.60 -27.60 -2.57
CA THR A 4 -26.89 -26.69 -1.66
C THR A 4 -26.77 -27.41 -0.31
N PRO A 5 -25.56 -27.61 0.24
CA PRO A 5 -25.43 -28.21 1.55
C PRO A 5 -26.13 -27.29 2.55
N SER A 6 -27.13 -27.79 3.26
CA SER A 6 -27.77 -27.02 4.32
C SER A 6 -26.73 -26.82 5.43
N PHE A 7 -26.14 -25.63 5.51
CA PHE A 7 -25.54 -25.19 6.77
C PHE A 7 -26.67 -25.24 7.79
N GLN A 8 -26.51 -26.02 8.87
CA GLN A 8 -27.41 -25.88 10.02
C GLN A 8 -27.08 -24.54 10.65
N VAL A 9 -27.82 -23.51 10.24
CA VAL A 9 -27.68 -22.15 10.73
C VAL A 9 -28.17 -22.10 12.17
N VAL A 10 -27.23 -21.91 13.10
CA VAL A 10 -27.54 -21.59 14.49
C VAL A 10 -27.05 -20.16 14.74
N PRO A 11 -27.96 -19.19 14.94
CA PRO A 11 -27.59 -17.80 15.21
C PRO A 11 -26.69 -17.70 16.46
N ARG A 12 -25.73 -16.77 16.43
CA ARG A 12 -24.88 -16.44 17.58
C ARG A 12 -25.73 -15.93 18.76
N ARG A 13 -25.34 -16.30 19.99
CA ARG A 13 -25.99 -15.81 21.21
C ARG A 13 -25.28 -14.57 21.76
N PRO A 14 -25.99 -13.69 22.49
CA PRO A 14 -25.35 -12.57 23.20
C PRO A 14 -24.24 -13.08 24.14
N GLY A 15 -23.01 -12.60 23.94
CA GLY A 15 -21.84 -12.96 24.75
C GLY A 15 -20.92 -14.04 24.16
N ASP A 16 -21.31 -14.72 23.08
CA ASP A 16 -20.40 -15.63 22.36
C ASP A 16 -19.18 -14.86 21.82
N PRO A 17 -18.00 -15.46 21.60
CA PRO A 17 -16.91 -14.79 20.89
C PRO A 17 -17.26 -14.53 19.42
N ALA A 18 -16.71 -13.46 18.84
CA ALA A 18 -16.83 -13.17 17.40
C ALA A 18 -15.73 -13.91 16.61
N PRO A 19 -15.99 -14.27 15.34
CA PRO A 19 -14.95 -14.75 14.42
C PRO A 19 -13.77 -13.77 14.29
N ASP A 20 -12.55 -14.30 14.15
CA ASP A 20 -11.35 -13.51 13.87
C ASP A 20 -11.18 -13.36 12.35
N LEU A 21 -11.34 -12.13 11.87
CA LEU A 21 -11.25 -11.77 10.45
C LEU A 21 -9.84 -11.30 10.03
N THR A 22 -8.83 -11.46 10.89
CA THR A 22 -7.46 -10.99 10.65
C THR A 22 -6.88 -11.51 9.33
N ASP A 23 -7.09 -12.79 9.00
CA ASP A 23 -6.58 -13.37 7.76
C ASP A 23 -7.15 -12.70 6.51
N TYR A 24 -8.45 -12.39 6.50
CA TYR A 24 -9.10 -11.65 5.42
C TYR A 24 -8.49 -10.25 5.28
N ARG A 25 -8.37 -9.51 6.38
CA ARG A 25 -7.78 -8.15 6.38
C ARG A 25 -6.35 -8.14 5.85
N VAL A 26 -5.53 -9.14 6.22
CA VAL A 26 -4.15 -9.25 5.72
C VAL A 26 -4.13 -9.49 4.21
N VAL A 27 -4.99 -10.37 3.71
CA VAL A 27 -5.11 -10.66 2.27
C VAL A 27 -5.62 -9.43 1.50
N HIS A 28 -6.67 -8.75 2.00
CA HIS A 28 -7.20 -7.52 1.40
C HIS A 28 -6.14 -6.42 1.29
N ARG A 29 -5.38 -6.22 2.38
CA ARG A 29 -4.24 -5.29 2.40
C ARG A 29 -3.18 -5.69 1.39
N ALA A 30 -2.86 -6.99 1.28
CA ALA A 30 -1.87 -7.49 0.34
C ALA A 30 -2.27 -7.23 -1.12
N MET A 31 -3.54 -7.51 -1.47
CA MET A 31 -4.07 -7.30 -2.82
C MET A 31 -4.01 -5.82 -3.23
N THR A 32 -4.51 -4.93 -2.37
CA THR A 32 -4.56 -3.49 -2.65
C THR A 32 -3.16 -2.89 -2.78
N VAL A 33 -2.27 -3.15 -1.81
CA VAL A 33 -0.90 -2.63 -1.83
C VAL A 33 -0.13 -3.11 -3.06
N ASP A 34 -0.18 -4.41 -3.38
CA ASP A 34 0.65 -4.92 -4.47
C ASP A 34 0.07 -4.64 -5.86
N LEU A 35 -1.24 -4.46 -6.03
CA LEU A 35 -1.78 -3.96 -7.30
C LEU A 35 -1.30 -2.55 -7.63
N ASP A 36 -1.23 -1.63 -6.64
CA ASP A 36 -0.63 -0.30 -6.84
C ASP A 36 0.85 -0.42 -7.22
N ARG A 37 1.61 -1.25 -6.49
CA ARG A 37 3.02 -1.48 -6.79
C ARG A 37 3.23 -2.08 -8.18
N LEU A 38 2.36 -2.99 -8.63
CA LEU A 38 2.38 -3.57 -9.97
C LEU A 38 2.09 -2.51 -11.04
N ALA A 39 1.12 -1.63 -10.82
CA ALA A 39 0.83 -0.52 -11.71
C ALA A 39 2.03 0.44 -11.87
N VAL A 40 2.67 0.80 -10.75
CA VAL A 40 3.89 1.63 -10.75
C VAL A 40 5.03 0.92 -11.49
N ALA A 41 5.28 -0.36 -11.19
CA ALA A 41 6.33 -1.13 -11.84
C ALA A 41 6.08 -1.28 -13.35
N ALA A 42 4.83 -1.49 -13.77
CA ALA A 42 4.46 -1.52 -15.19
C ALA A 42 4.78 -0.19 -15.88
N ALA A 43 4.44 0.95 -15.26
CA ALA A 43 4.74 2.27 -15.81
C ALA A 43 6.26 2.51 -15.93
N GLU A 44 7.06 2.13 -14.93
CA GLU A 44 8.52 2.25 -15.00
C GLU A 44 9.13 1.42 -16.15
N LEU A 45 8.56 0.25 -16.43
CA LEU A 45 9.03 -0.65 -17.48
C LEU A 45 8.70 -0.16 -18.89
N VAL A 46 7.71 0.73 -19.03
CA VAL A 46 7.45 1.44 -20.30
C VAL A 46 8.63 2.33 -20.67
N ASP A 47 9.16 3.07 -19.69
CA ASP A 47 10.27 4.01 -19.90
C ASP A 47 11.64 3.31 -19.98
N ARG A 48 11.78 2.19 -19.25
CA ARG A 48 13.04 1.44 -19.12
C ARG A 48 12.81 -0.04 -19.35
N HIS A 49 13.07 -0.48 -20.58
CA HIS A 49 12.94 -1.87 -20.95
C HIS A 49 13.89 -2.77 -20.14
N ASP A 50 13.31 -3.68 -19.35
CA ASP A 50 14.02 -4.68 -18.56
C ASP A 50 13.24 -6.01 -18.61
N ALA A 51 13.73 -6.95 -19.42
CA ALA A 51 13.08 -8.24 -19.64
C ALA A 51 13.00 -9.10 -18.37
N ARG A 52 13.98 -8.97 -17.44
CA ARG A 52 13.98 -9.73 -16.19
C ARG A 52 12.90 -9.21 -15.25
N ARG A 53 12.79 -7.88 -15.13
CA ARG A 53 11.72 -7.23 -14.35
C ARG A 53 10.35 -7.49 -14.97
N LEU A 54 10.20 -7.46 -16.29
CA LEU A 54 8.95 -7.81 -16.96
C LEU A 54 8.54 -9.27 -16.71
N THR A 55 9.50 -10.20 -16.73
CA THR A 55 9.24 -11.60 -16.37
C THR A 55 8.79 -11.72 -14.91
N ALA A 56 9.42 -10.98 -14.00
CA ALA A 56 9.01 -10.94 -12.60
C ALA A 56 7.61 -10.36 -12.43
N LEU A 57 7.30 -9.27 -13.15
CA LEU A 57 5.97 -8.63 -13.17
C LEU A 57 4.90 -9.62 -13.61
N ARG A 58 5.11 -10.31 -14.74
CA ARG A 58 4.17 -11.30 -15.27
C ARG A 58 3.90 -12.43 -14.28
N TYR A 59 4.95 -12.95 -13.64
CA TYR A 59 4.80 -13.97 -12.61
C TYR A 59 3.99 -13.45 -11.42
N TYR A 60 4.33 -12.26 -10.92
CA TYR A 60 3.71 -11.67 -9.74
C TYR A 60 2.25 -11.35 -9.99
N LEU A 61 1.95 -10.69 -11.12
CA LEU A 61 0.60 -10.38 -11.58
C LEU A 61 -0.23 -11.66 -11.66
N ARG A 62 0.26 -12.71 -12.34
CA ARG A 62 -0.49 -13.98 -12.42
C ARG A 62 -0.84 -14.55 -11.04
N CYS A 63 0.08 -14.48 -10.07
CA CYS A 63 -0.18 -14.99 -8.73
C CYS A 63 -1.21 -14.14 -7.96
N VAL A 64 -1.09 -12.81 -8.04
CA VAL A 64 -2.08 -11.89 -7.43
C VAL A 64 -3.43 -11.99 -8.11
N SER A 65 -3.46 -12.09 -9.44
CA SER A 65 -4.69 -12.29 -10.21
C SER A 65 -5.42 -13.55 -9.80
N HIS A 66 -4.71 -14.67 -9.69
CA HIS A 66 -5.34 -15.91 -9.23
C HIS A 66 -5.89 -15.79 -7.81
N GLU A 67 -5.22 -15.07 -6.91
CA GLU A 67 -5.71 -14.89 -5.56
C GLU A 67 -6.99 -14.05 -5.53
N ILE A 68 -7.02 -12.95 -6.28
CA ILE A 68 -8.22 -12.11 -6.43
C ILE A 68 -9.36 -12.93 -7.04
N GLU A 69 -9.07 -13.65 -8.13
CA GLU A 69 -10.02 -14.52 -8.85
C GLU A 69 -10.53 -15.68 -7.97
N SER A 70 -9.68 -16.22 -7.09
CA SER A 70 -10.11 -17.25 -6.16
C SER A 70 -10.95 -16.66 -5.02
N HIS A 71 -10.63 -15.46 -4.56
CA HIS A 71 -11.26 -14.82 -3.42
C HIS A 71 -12.73 -14.50 -3.73
N HIS A 72 -12.98 -13.70 -4.77
CA HIS A 72 -14.32 -13.27 -5.13
C HIS A 72 -15.23 -14.42 -5.61
N HIS A 73 -14.68 -15.44 -6.27
CA HIS A 73 -15.43 -16.66 -6.62
C HIS A 73 -15.84 -17.47 -5.38
N VAL A 74 -14.94 -17.58 -4.41
CA VAL A 74 -15.25 -18.19 -3.12
C VAL A 74 -16.35 -17.40 -2.40
N GLU A 75 -16.32 -16.08 -2.50
CA GLU A 75 -17.36 -15.25 -1.93
C GLU A 75 -18.72 -15.52 -2.59
N ASP A 76 -18.80 -15.47 -3.91
CA ASP A 76 -20.04 -15.68 -4.65
C ASP A 76 -20.60 -17.10 -4.49
N GLU A 77 -19.75 -18.13 -4.55
CA GLU A 77 -20.21 -19.52 -4.49
C GLU A 77 -20.50 -20.01 -3.07
N HIS A 78 -19.84 -19.44 -2.05
CA HIS A 78 -19.84 -20.00 -0.70
C HIS A 78 -20.17 -18.98 0.38
N VAL A 79 -19.56 -17.80 0.38
CA VAL A 79 -19.75 -16.82 1.46
C VAL A 79 -21.12 -16.14 1.36
N TRP A 80 -21.51 -15.60 0.20
CA TRP A 80 -22.79 -14.92 0.04
C TRP A 80 -23.99 -15.83 0.30
N PRO A 81 -24.07 -17.06 -0.26
CA PRO A 81 -25.18 -17.96 0.04
C PRO A 81 -25.24 -18.34 1.52
N PHE A 82 -24.07 -18.48 2.17
CA PHE A 82 -23.98 -18.76 3.60
C PHE A 82 -24.51 -17.59 4.42
N LEU A 83 -24.09 -16.36 4.12
CA LEU A 83 -24.55 -15.16 4.84
C LEU A 83 -26.04 -14.88 4.62
N VAL A 84 -26.56 -15.07 3.40
CA VAL A 84 -28.01 -14.96 3.13
C VAL A 84 -28.81 -15.97 3.95
N GLY A 85 -28.29 -17.19 4.09
CA GLY A 85 -28.91 -18.21 4.94
C GLY A 85 -28.96 -17.84 6.43
N ILE A 86 -28.08 -16.96 6.90
CA ILE A 86 -27.96 -16.55 8.31
C ILE A 86 -28.68 -15.25 8.61
N ALA A 87 -28.46 -14.22 7.78
CA ALA A 87 -28.87 -12.85 8.07
C ALA A 87 -29.96 -12.32 7.11
N GLY A 88 -30.35 -13.12 6.10
CA GLY A 88 -31.30 -12.72 5.07
C GLY A 88 -30.65 -12.04 3.87
N GLU A 89 -31.46 -11.63 2.89
CA GLU A 89 -30.94 -10.95 1.70
C GLU A 89 -30.44 -9.53 2.04
N HIS A 90 -29.25 -9.21 1.55
CA HIS A 90 -28.64 -7.89 1.71
C HIS A 90 -28.27 -7.32 0.35
N THR A 91 -28.74 -6.11 0.05
CA THR A 91 -28.43 -5.41 -1.21
C THR A 91 -26.93 -5.14 -1.39
N ALA A 92 -26.17 -5.05 -0.28
CA ALA A 92 -24.72 -4.91 -0.31
C ALA A 92 -24.03 -6.09 -1.00
N LEU A 93 -24.51 -7.32 -0.80
CA LEU A 93 -23.92 -8.53 -1.41
C LEU A 93 -24.09 -8.53 -2.93
N VAL A 94 -25.26 -8.13 -3.42
CA VAL A 94 -25.52 -8.01 -4.86
C VAL A 94 -24.58 -7.01 -5.52
N ARG A 95 -24.40 -5.83 -4.91
CA ARG A 95 -23.47 -4.81 -5.41
C ARG A 95 -22.01 -5.30 -5.42
N LEU A 96 -21.61 -6.09 -4.42
CA LEU A 96 -20.26 -6.66 -4.36
C LEU A 96 -20.04 -7.68 -5.49
N SER A 97 -21.02 -8.54 -5.76
CA SER A 97 -20.99 -9.43 -6.94
C SER A 97 -20.97 -8.67 -8.26
N ASP A 98 -21.67 -7.54 -8.39
CA ASP A 98 -21.56 -6.70 -9.60
C ASP A 98 -20.13 -6.16 -9.81
N ASP A 99 -19.42 -5.86 -8.72
CA ASP A 99 -18.00 -5.45 -8.79
C ASP A 99 -17.08 -6.61 -9.18
N HIS A 100 -17.41 -7.86 -8.80
CA HIS A 100 -16.72 -9.07 -9.24
C HIS A 100 -16.78 -9.23 -10.76
N ASP A 101 -17.99 -9.14 -11.33
CA ASP A 101 -18.22 -9.22 -12.78
C ASP A 101 -17.44 -8.14 -13.56
N ARG A 102 -17.16 -7.00 -12.92
CA ARG A 102 -16.38 -5.90 -13.51
C ARG A 102 -14.87 -6.10 -13.37
N LEU A 103 -14.41 -6.79 -12.34
CA LEU A 103 -12.98 -7.05 -12.11
C LEU A 103 -12.45 -8.06 -13.13
N ASP A 104 -13.18 -9.14 -13.40
CA ASP A 104 -12.75 -10.24 -14.28
C ASP A 104 -12.22 -9.83 -15.66
N PRO A 105 -12.96 -9.05 -16.48
CA PRO A 105 -12.48 -8.65 -17.79
C PRO A 105 -11.21 -7.78 -17.69
N LEU A 106 -11.07 -6.97 -16.62
CA LEU A 106 -9.88 -6.16 -16.40
C LEU A 106 -8.67 -7.03 -16.02
N MET A 107 -8.87 -8.03 -15.16
CA MET A 107 -7.83 -8.98 -14.75
C MET A 107 -7.32 -9.80 -15.94
N HIS A 108 -8.24 -10.31 -16.77
CA HIS A 108 -7.91 -10.99 -18.01
C HIS A 108 -7.10 -10.08 -18.95
N ARG A 109 -7.56 -8.84 -19.14
CA ARG A 109 -6.87 -7.85 -19.98
C ARG A 109 -5.46 -7.52 -19.49
N ALA A 110 -5.28 -7.36 -18.17
CA ALA A 110 -3.96 -7.14 -17.59
C ALA A 110 -3.02 -8.33 -17.85
N GLY A 111 -3.54 -9.56 -17.76
CA GLY A 111 -2.82 -10.78 -18.09
C GLY A 111 -2.32 -10.83 -19.54
N GLU A 112 -3.20 -10.50 -20.50
CA GLU A 112 -2.84 -10.42 -21.93
C GLU A 112 -1.74 -9.38 -22.18
N LEU A 113 -1.90 -8.18 -21.63
CA LEU A 113 -0.96 -7.08 -21.80
C LEU A 113 0.41 -7.39 -21.17
N ALA A 114 0.43 -8.03 -20.00
CA ALA A 114 1.67 -8.49 -19.36
C ALA A 114 2.34 -9.65 -20.14
N GLY A 115 1.58 -10.37 -20.96
CA GLY A 115 2.05 -11.43 -21.85
C GLY A 115 2.91 -10.93 -23.01
N MET A 116 2.82 -9.65 -23.37
CA MET A 116 3.59 -9.04 -24.46
C MET A 116 5.10 -8.97 -24.15
N ASP A 117 5.91 -8.81 -25.20
CA ASP A 117 7.38 -8.74 -25.09
C ASP A 117 7.89 -7.50 -24.37
N ARG A 118 7.06 -6.46 -24.27
CA ARG A 118 7.36 -5.18 -23.61
C ARG A 118 6.16 -4.70 -22.80
N ALA A 119 6.42 -4.01 -21.70
CA ALA A 119 5.38 -3.30 -20.96
C ALA A 119 4.79 -2.17 -21.81
N THR A 120 3.49 -1.93 -21.68
CA THR A 120 2.77 -0.89 -22.41
C THR A 120 2.17 0.12 -21.43
N PRO A 121 1.95 1.38 -21.85
CA PRO A 121 1.18 2.35 -21.06
C PRO A 121 -0.20 1.82 -20.66
N GLU A 122 -0.79 0.98 -21.53
CA GLU A 122 -2.09 0.38 -21.30
C GLU A 122 -2.09 -0.64 -20.16
N LEU A 123 -1.04 -1.47 -20.03
CA LEU A 123 -0.89 -2.37 -18.87
C LEU A 123 -0.93 -1.59 -17.56
N ALA A 124 -0.17 -0.49 -17.48
CA ALA A 124 -0.13 0.36 -16.30
C ALA A 124 -1.46 1.11 -16.05
N ALA A 125 -2.25 1.39 -17.10
CA ALA A 125 -3.56 1.99 -16.97
C ALA A 125 -4.59 0.98 -16.42
N VAL A 126 -4.65 -0.22 -16.99
CA VAL A 126 -5.56 -1.30 -16.57
C VAL A 126 -5.27 -1.72 -15.12
N LEU A 127 -4.01 -1.86 -14.72
CA LEU A 127 -3.65 -2.18 -13.33
C LEU A 127 -4.10 -1.09 -12.33
N ARG A 128 -4.07 0.20 -12.73
CA ARG A 128 -4.61 1.29 -11.90
C ARG A 128 -6.12 1.25 -11.81
N GLU A 129 -6.80 0.87 -12.89
CA GLU A 129 -8.25 0.71 -12.90
C GLU A 129 -8.69 -0.44 -12.00
N ILE A 130 -8.03 -1.60 -12.10
CA ILE A 130 -8.22 -2.75 -11.19
C ILE A 130 -8.01 -2.30 -9.74
N HIS A 131 -6.87 -1.66 -9.44
CA HIS A 131 -6.57 -1.18 -8.10
C HIS A 131 -7.66 -0.24 -7.56
N ALA A 132 -8.09 0.73 -8.36
CA ALA A 132 -9.12 1.69 -7.94
C ALA A 132 -10.49 1.03 -7.70
N LEU A 133 -10.85 0.01 -8.50
CA LEU A 133 -12.06 -0.78 -8.28
C LEU A 133 -11.94 -1.63 -7.02
N LEU A 134 -10.84 -2.37 -6.87
CA LEU A 134 -10.64 -3.29 -5.76
C LEU A 134 -10.55 -2.58 -4.41
N VAL A 135 -9.90 -1.41 -4.32
CA VAL A 135 -9.85 -0.63 -3.07
C VAL A 135 -11.25 -0.22 -2.61
N ARG A 136 -12.13 0.18 -3.54
CA ARG A 136 -13.52 0.53 -3.18
C ARG A 136 -14.33 -0.71 -2.79
N HIS A 137 -14.20 -1.76 -3.58
CA HIS A 137 -14.85 -3.04 -3.36
C HIS A 137 -14.53 -3.60 -1.97
N ILE A 138 -13.24 -3.74 -1.64
CA ILE A 138 -12.77 -4.22 -0.33
C ILE A 138 -13.25 -3.30 0.80
N ALA A 139 -13.20 -1.97 0.62
CA ALA A 139 -13.68 -1.04 1.65
C ALA A 139 -15.20 -1.17 1.89
N ASP A 140 -15.96 -1.48 0.85
CA ASP A 140 -17.38 -1.75 0.94
C ASP A 140 -17.67 -3.10 1.61
N GLU A 141 -16.93 -4.14 1.23
CA GLU A 141 -17.00 -5.47 1.82
C GLU A 141 -16.67 -5.45 3.31
N GLU A 142 -15.53 -4.88 3.72
CA GLU A 142 -15.14 -4.80 5.13
C GLU A 142 -16.15 -3.99 5.97
N ARG A 143 -16.80 -2.99 5.38
CA ARG A 143 -17.79 -2.16 6.07
C ARG A 143 -19.15 -2.85 6.19
N ASP A 144 -19.59 -3.51 5.12
CA ASP A 144 -20.97 -3.98 5.00
C ASP A 144 -21.10 -5.49 5.33
N VAL A 145 -20.06 -6.29 5.08
CA VAL A 145 -20.06 -7.75 5.26
C VAL A 145 -19.47 -8.16 6.61
N PHE A 146 -18.35 -7.56 7.03
CA PHE A 146 -17.68 -8.02 8.27
C PHE A 146 -18.57 -7.88 9.50
N PRO A 147 -19.36 -6.80 9.70
CA PRO A 147 -20.30 -6.74 10.80
C PRO A 147 -21.34 -7.86 10.75
N ILE A 148 -21.77 -8.29 9.56
CA ILE A 148 -22.71 -9.42 9.42
C ILE A 148 -22.04 -10.70 9.93
N ILE A 149 -20.79 -10.95 9.53
CA ILE A 149 -20.01 -12.11 10.00
C ILE A 149 -19.84 -12.03 11.52
N GLU A 150 -19.33 -10.92 12.03
CA GLU A 150 -19.03 -10.75 13.44
C GLU A 150 -20.29 -10.89 14.32
N GLN A 151 -21.42 -10.34 13.89
CA GLN A 151 -22.66 -10.31 14.68
C GLN A 151 -23.43 -11.62 14.61
N ASN A 152 -23.42 -12.32 13.46
CA ASN A 152 -24.36 -13.40 13.21
C ASN A 152 -23.70 -14.79 13.08
N VAL A 153 -22.41 -14.86 12.75
CA VAL A 153 -21.71 -16.13 12.48
C VAL A 153 -20.99 -16.63 13.74
N ARG A 154 -21.17 -17.91 14.08
CA ARG A 154 -20.43 -18.54 15.17
C ARG A 154 -19.00 -18.84 14.75
N VAL A 155 -18.06 -18.76 15.69
CA VAL A 155 -16.63 -19.11 15.47
C VAL A 155 -16.47 -20.50 14.85
N ALA A 156 -17.23 -21.49 15.31
CA ALA A 156 -17.16 -22.85 14.78
C ALA A 156 -17.60 -22.96 13.30
N ASP A 157 -18.64 -22.22 12.91
CA ASP A 157 -19.13 -22.21 11.53
C ASP A 157 -18.14 -21.48 10.61
N TYR A 158 -17.59 -20.36 11.09
CA TYR A 158 -16.54 -19.62 10.39
C TYR A 158 -15.27 -20.47 10.20
N GLN A 159 -14.84 -21.21 11.21
CA GLN A 159 -13.67 -22.11 11.12
C GLN A 159 -13.88 -23.24 10.11
N GLU A 160 -15.10 -23.80 10.03
CA GLU A 160 -15.44 -24.82 9.03
C GLU A 160 -15.44 -24.23 7.61
N LEU A 161 -15.94 -23.00 7.45
CA LEU A 161 -15.87 -22.25 6.19
C LEU A 161 -14.40 -22.04 5.76
N GLN A 162 -13.56 -21.51 6.65
CA GLN A 162 -12.12 -21.34 6.42
C GLN A 162 -11.41 -22.66 6.09
N LYS A 163 -11.78 -23.76 6.75
CA LYS A 163 -11.20 -25.08 6.48
C LYS A 163 -11.49 -25.55 5.05
N ARG A 164 -12.71 -25.32 4.55
CA ARG A 164 -13.09 -25.63 3.16
C ARG A 164 -12.30 -24.79 2.16
N PHE A 165 -12.11 -23.50 2.44
CA PHE A 165 -11.31 -22.63 1.58
C PHE A 165 -9.85 -23.07 1.53
N ARG A 166 -9.26 -23.38 2.70
CA ARG A 166 -7.90 -23.92 2.78
C ARG A 166 -7.72 -25.24 2.03
N ALA A 167 -8.76 -26.08 1.95
CA ALA A 167 -8.71 -27.34 1.19
C ALA A 167 -8.70 -27.14 -0.33
N ASN A 168 -9.23 -26.01 -0.83
CA ASN A 168 -9.27 -25.67 -2.25
C ASN A 168 -8.08 -24.82 -2.72
N LEU A 169 -7.19 -24.42 -1.81
CA LEU A 169 -5.98 -23.67 -2.17
C LEU A 169 -5.12 -24.45 -3.17
N ASN A 170 -4.74 -23.77 -4.26
CA ASN A 170 -3.86 -24.35 -5.27
C ASN A 170 -2.44 -24.53 -4.71
N PRO A 171 -1.95 -25.78 -4.53
CA PRO A 171 -0.66 -26.03 -3.90
C PRO A 171 0.51 -25.44 -4.69
N ARG A 172 0.34 -25.18 -5.99
CA ARG A 172 1.36 -24.55 -6.85
C ARG A 172 1.59 -23.08 -6.52
N LEU A 173 0.67 -22.44 -5.83
CA LEU A 173 0.74 -21.02 -5.45
C LEU A 173 1.19 -20.80 -4.01
N LEU A 174 1.20 -21.83 -3.17
CA LEU A 174 1.72 -21.76 -1.79
C LEU A 174 3.12 -21.14 -1.68
N PRO A 175 4.08 -21.40 -2.60
CA PRO A 175 5.38 -20.73 -2.58
C PRO A 175 5.32 -19.20 -2.72
N PHE A 176 4.24 -18.67 -3.27
CA PHE A 176 3.96 -17.24 -3.38
C PHE A 176 3.07 -16.76 -2.24
N LEU A 177 1.90 -17.38 -2.05
CA LEU A 177 0.85 -16.89 -1.13
C LEU A 177 1.30 -16.83 0.32
N ALA A 178 2.01 -17.86 0.81
CA ALA A 178 2.46 -17.89 2.20
C ALA A 178 3.42 -16.73 2.55
N PRO A 179 4.56 -16.53 1.85
CA PRO A 179 5.42 -15.38 2.12
C PRO A 179 4.78 -14.04 1.74
N TRP A 180 3.86 -14.02 0.76
CA TRP A 180 3.14 -12.83 0.35
C TRP A 180 2.18 -12.31 1.43
N ALA A 181 1.30 -13.15 1.97
CA ALA A 181 0.39 -12.75 3.05
C ALA A 181 1.17 -12.29 4.30
N VAL A 182 2.19 -13.06 4.70
CA VAL A 182 3.04 -12.72 5.85
C VAL A 182 3.83 -11.43 5.66
N ARG A 183 4.14 -11.04 4.42
CA ARG A 183 4.84 -9.79 4.09
C ARG A 183 3.97 -8.55 4.37
N HIS A 184 2.65 -8.68 4.31
CA HIS A 184 1.69 -7.59 4.53
C HIS A 184 1.05 -7.60 5.92
N ALA A 185 1.32 -8.65 6.70
CA ALA A 185 0.95 -8.73 8.09
C ALA A 185 1.79 -7.77 8.96
N THR A 186 1.16 -7.14 9.95
CA THR A 186 1.86 -6.48 11.06
C THR A 186 2.71 -7.49 11.83
N PRO A 187 3.67 -7.05 12.67
CA PRO A 187 4.46 -7.98 13.48
C PRO A 187 3.61 -8.91 14.35
N ASP A 188 2.45 -8.45 14.80
CA ASP A 188 1.56 -9.19 15.70
C ASP A 188 0.70 -10.18 14.90
N GLU A 189 0.10 -9.72 13.80
CA GLU A 189 -0.60 -10.57 12.83
C GLU A 189 0.33 -11.69 12.30
N ARG A 190 1.58 -11.36 11.94
CA ARG A 190 2.58 -12.35 11.50
C ARG A 190 2.84 -13.42 12.57
N ARG A 191 2.93 -13.02 13.84
CA ARG A 191 3.12 -14.00 14.94
C ARG A 191 1.90 -14.89 15.09
N ALA A 192 0.70 -14.33 15.01
CA ALA A 192 -0.57 -15.07 15.08
C ALA A 192 -0.69 -16.07 13.91
N MET A 193 -0.49 -15.63 12.66
CA MET A 193 -0.53 -16.49 11.47
C MET A 193 0.50 -17.63 11.55
N ILE A 194 1.71 -17.36 12.05
CA ILE A 194 2.75 -18.39 12.22
C ILE A 194 2.42 -19.36 13.37
N ALA A 195 1.73 -18.88 14.41
CA ALA A 195 1.27 -19.73 15.50
C ALA A 195 0.14 -20.65 15.02
N GLU A 196 -0.84 -20.13 14.29
CA GLU A 196 -1.97 -20.91 13.75
C GLU A 196 -1.50 -21.92 12.70
N GLY A 197 -0.70 -21.48 11.71
CA GLY A 197 -0.20 -22.37 10.65
C GLY A 197 0.87 -23.38 11.11
N GLY A 198 1.35 -23.26 12.36
CA GLY A 198 2.23 -24.22 13.00
C GLY A 198 3.54 -24.50 12.26
N ALA A 199 3.95 -25.77 12.21
CA ALA A 199 5.20 -26.18 11.56
C ALA A 199 5.16 -26.00 10.04
N LEU A 200 3.99 -26.18 9.42
CA LEU A 200 3.82 -26.12 7.97
C LEU A 200 4.18 -24.72 7.43
N ILE A 201 3.57 -23.67 8.00
CA ILE A 201 3.83 -22.30 7.54
C ILE A 201 5.29 -21.89 7.77
N ARG A 202 5.91 -22.33 8.87
CA ARG A 202 7.34 -22.06 9.14
C ARG A 202 8.25 -22.69 8.09
N VAL A 203 7.95 -23.92 7.67
CA VAL A 203 8.69 -24.60 6.59
C VAL A 203 8.49 -23.88 5.25
N LEU A 204 7.25 -23.53 4.90
CA LEU A 204 6.96 -22.78 3.67
C LEU A 204 7.73 -21.45 3.63
N LEU A 205 7.68 -20.67 4.71
CA LEU A 205 8.41 -19.40 4.80
C LEU A 205 9.92 -19.63 4.69
N ALA A 206 10.49 -20.58 5.43
CA ALA A 206 11.93 -20.86 5.37
C ALA A 206 12.41 -21.23 3.96
N LEU A 207 11.60 -21.99 3.20
CA LEU A 207 11.96 -22.44 1.85
C LEU A 207 11.76 -21.36 0.77
N PHE A 208 10.72 -20.55 0.90
CA PHE A 208 10.25 -19.70 -0.20
C PHE A 208 10.39 -18.20 0.04
N GLU A 209 10.41 -17.73 1.30
CA GLU A 209 10.54 -16.31 1.63
C GLU A 209 11.80 -15.66 1.04
N PRO A 210 13.00 -16.29 1.04
CA PRO A 210 14.18 -15.69 0.41
C PRO A 210 14.02 -15.48 -1.10
N ARG A 211 13.43 -16.45 -1.81
CA ARG A 211 13.19 -16.36 -3.26
C ARG A 211 12.09 -15.36 -3.59
N PHE A 212 11.04 -15.32 -2.76
CA PHE A 212 9.97 -14.34 -2.86
C PHE A 212 10.54 -12.92 -2.71
N ARG A 213 11.32 -12.65 -1.66
CA ARG A 213 11.95 -11.34 -1.41
C ARG A 213 12.91 -10.93 -2.53
N ALA A 214 13.71 -11.86 -3.05
CA ALA A 214 14.60 -11.56 -4.18
C ALA A 214 13.81 -11.16 -5.44
N ARG A 215 12.63 -11.76 -5.67
CA ARG A 215 11.74 -11.38 -6.78
C ARG A 215 11.05 -10.04 -6.52
N GLU A 216 10.59 -9.80 -5.29
CA GLU A 216 10.02 -8.52 -4.87
C GLU A 216 11.03 -7.38 -5.06
N GLU A 217 12.29 -7.60 -4.64
CA GLU A 217 13.38 -6.64 -4.81
C GLU A 217 13.74 -6.40 -6.28
N LEU A 218 13.73 -7.45 -7.11
CA LEU A 218 13.92 -7.31 -8.55
C LEU A 218 12.80 -6.45 -9.18
N LEU A 219 11.55 -6.76 -8.85
CA LEU A 219 10.39 -6.15 -9.48
C LEU A 219 10.15 -4.71 -9.00
N PHE A 220 10.03 -4.53 -7.70
CA PHE A 220 9.64 -3.26 -7.07
C PHE A 220 10.82 -2.44 -6.54
N GLY A 221 12.04 -2.97 -6.64
CA GLY A 221 13.17 -2.42 -5.91
C GLY A 221 13.16 -2.83 -4.43
N PRO A 222 14.18 -2.45 -3.65
CA PRO A 222 14.33 -2.87 -2.26
C PRO A 222 13.09 -2.53 -1.42
N ALA A 223 12.56 -3.54 -0.73
CA ALA A 223 11.41 -3.43 0.16
C ALA A 223 11.73 -2.47 1.32
N GLY A 224 11.16 -1.27 1.26
CA GLY A 224 11.56 -0.17 2.13
C GLY A 224 12.93 0.38 1.75
N LEU A 225 13.05 1.70 1.70
CA LEU A 225 14.31 2.39 1.40
C LEU A 225 15.32 2.16 2.54
N SER A 226 16.00 1.01 2.57
CA SER A 226 17.02 0.76 3.57
C SER A 226 18.21 1.70 3.37
N THR A 227 18.43 2.63 4.30
CA THR A 227 19.61 3.52 4.34
C THR A 227 20.94 2.78 4.56
N LYS A 228 20.91 1.45 4.71
CA LYS A 228 22.10 0.61 4.77
C LYS A 228 22.70 0.34 3.39
N ASP A 229 21.92 0.44 2.31
CA ASP A 229 22.45 0.27 0.95
C ASP A 229 22.99 1.59 0.38
N ARG A 230 24.32 1.65 0.24
CA ARG A 230 25.04 2.80 -0.33
C ARG A 230 24.59 3.10 -1.77
N ARG A 231 24.13 2.11 -2.55
CA ARG A 231 23.69 2.30 -3.94
C ARG A 231 22.33 2.98 -4.00
N THR A 232 21.37 2.53 -3.20
CA THR A 232 20.04 3.16 -3.06
C THR A 232 20.15 4.60 -2.55
N VAL A 233 20.95 4.87 -1.51
CA VAL A 233 21.20 6.25 -1.04
C VAL A 233 21.84 7.12 -2.12
N ARG A 234 22.72 6.55 -2.96
CA ARG A 234 23.37 7.27 -4.07
C ARG A 234 22.39 7.54 -5.20
N LEU A 235 21.53 6.58 -5.55
CA LEU A 235 20.47 6.75 -6.54
C LEU A 235 19.45 7.81 -6.11
N MET A 236 18.96 7.77 -4.87
CA MET A 236 18.07 8.81 -4.34
C MET A 236 18.70 10.19 -4.37
N LYS A 237 20.00 10.29 -4.05
CA LYS A 237 20.74 11.56 -4.16
C LYS A 237 20.84 12.03 -5.61
N VAL A 238 21.01 11.14 -6.57
CA VAL A 238 21.03 11.46 -8.00
C VAL A 238 19.64 11.90 -8.47
N VAL A 239 18.57 11.16 -8.15
CA VAL A 239 17.19 11.53 -8.50
C VAL A 239 16.82 12.89 -7.91
N ALA A 240 17.11 13.12 -6.62
CA ALA A 240 16.88 14.41 -5.99
C ALA A 240 17.74 15.53 -6.60
N ALA A 241 18.98 15.24 -7.03
CA ALA A 241 19.84 16.22 -7.72
C ALA A 241 19.30 16.56 -9.11
N THR A 242 18.86 15.57 -9.87
CA THR A 242 18.27 15.73 -11.21
C THR A 242 16.95 16.49 -11.14
N HIS A 243 16.05 16.13 -10.21
CA HIS A 243 14.77 16.83 -10.00
C HIS A 243 15.01 18.31 -9.64
N LYS A 244 15.98 18.59 -8.76
CA LYS A 244 16.41 19.96 -8.47
C LYS A 244 16.98 20.70 -9.69
N ALA A 245 17.78 20.03 -10.52
CA ALA A 245 18.35 20.62 -11.72
C ALA A 245 17.24 20.99 -12.72
N VAL A 246 16.27 20.10 -12.94
CA VAL A 246 15.09 20.33 -13.79
C VAL A 246 14.22 21.48 -13.26
N LEU A 247 13.95 21.50 -11.96
CA LEU A 247 13.20 22.59 -11.33
C LEU A 247 13.92 23.93 -11.47
N ARG A 248 15.23 23.98 -11.24
CA ARG A 248 16.03 25.22 -11.40
C ARG A 248 16.09 25.68 -12.85
N ALA A 249 16.40 24.79 -13.78
CA ALA A 249 16.51 25.13 -15.21
C ALA A 249 15.18 25.58 -15.82
N SER A 250 14.05 25.07 -15.30
CA SER A 250 12.72 25.45 -15.77
C SER A 250 12.10 26.65 -15.03
N GLY A 251 12.80 27.27 -14.07
CA GLY A 251 12.22 28.33 -13.24
C GLY A 251 11.03 27.83 -12.39
N ASN A 252 11.11 26.59 -11.90
CA ASN A 252 10.07 25.85 -11.17
C ASN A 252 8.79 25.60 -11.98
N ARG A 253 8.88 25.49 -13.31
CA ARG A 253 7.72 25.20 -14.17
C ARG A 253 7.52 23.70 -14.38
N VAL A 254 8.60 22.95 -14.58
CA VAL A 254 8.58 21.52 -14.90
C VAL A 254 9.00 20.71 -13.67
N GLY A 255 8.18 19.72 -13.28
CA GLY A 255 8.41 18.89 -12.08
C GLY A 255 7.98 19.53 -10.76
N ARG A 256 7.12 20.56 -10.79
CA ARG A 256 6.64 21.29 -9.60
C ARG A 256 5.51 20.59 -8.83
N HIS A 257 4.94 19.54 -9.40
CA HIS A 257 3.96 18.69 -8.77
C HIS A 257 4.56 17.28 -8.66
N TRP A 258 4.32 16.63 -7.53
CA TRP A 258 4.55 15.19 -7.37
C TRP A 258 3.48 14.41 -8.13
N PHE A 259 3.73 13.12 -8.40
CA PHE A 259 2.70 12.22 -8.91
C PHE A 259 1.49 12.28 -7.96
N GLY A 260 0.28 12.49 -8.49
CA GLY A 260 -0.93 12.74 -7.69
C GLY A 260 -1.29 14.23 -7.50
N GLY A 261 -0.54 15.16 -8.08
CA GLY A 261 -0.92 16.58 -8.16
C GLY A 261 -0.48 17.45 -6.97
N SER A 262 0.14 16.87 -5.94
CA SER A 262 0.62 17.58 -4.76
C SER A 262 1.79 18.52 -5.09
N ASP A 263 1.81 19.70 -4.50
CA ASP A 263 2.86 20.70 -4.77
C ASP A 263 4.23 20.27 -4.21
N VAL A 264 5.29 20.65 -4.91
CA VAL A 264 6.67 20.49 -4.45
C VAL A 264 7.11 21.75 -3.69
N ALA A 265 7.55 21.55 -2.45
CA ALA A 265 8.27 22.57 -1.68
C ALA A 265 9.78 22.35 -1.83
N LEU A 266 10.51 23.34 -2.38
CA LEU A 266 11.97 23.33 -2.38
C LEU A 266 12.49 24.01 -1.13
N LEU A 267 12.76 23.21 -0.10
CA LEU A 267 13.23 23.69 1.20
C LEU A 267 14.76 23.80 1.20
N THR A 268 15.29 24.98 1.51
CA THR A 268 16.71 25.25 1.67
C THR A 268 17.06 25.46 3.15
N VAL A 269 17.86 24.57 3.71
CA VAL A 269 18.27 24.56 5.13
C VAL A 269 19.79 24.73 5.30
N THR A 270 20.23 25.21 6.45
CA THR A 270 21.67 25.29 6.80
C THR A 270 22.13 23.99 7.46
N GLY A 271 23.22 23.41 6.98
CA GLY A 271 23.75 22.16 7.55
C GLY A 271 24.33 22.35 8.95
N ARG A 272 23.76 21.72 9.98
CA ARG A 272 24.17 21.90 11.38
C ARG A 272 25.64 21.60 11.69
N ARG A 273 26.31 20.79 10.85
CA ARG A 273 27.73 20.44 11.01
C ARG A 273 28.66 21.21 10.08
N SER A 274 28.15 21.68 8.94
CA SER A 274 28.98 22.22 7.86
C SER A 274 28.74 23.69 7.56
N GLY A 275 27.67 24.29 8.08
CA GLY A 275 27.25 25.66 7.75
C GLY A 275 26.77 25.87 6.31
N ARG A 276 26.84 24.85 5.44
CA ARG A 276 26.47 24.97 4.03
C ARG A 276 24.96 24.92 3.84
N ARG A 277 24.43 25.68 2.87
CA ARG A 277 23.02 25.62 2.48
C ARG A 277 22.74 24.38 1.60
N PHE A 278 21.68 23.65 1.91
CA PHE A 278 21.22 22.47 1.19
C PHE A 278 19.76 22.61 0.81
N THR A 279 19.44 22.48 -0.48
CA THR A 279 18.05 22.43 -0.96
C THR A 279 17.58 20.98 -1.12
N VAL A 280 16.39 20.68 -0.61
CA VAL A 280 15.70 19.38 -0.74
C VAL A 280 14.29 19.59 -1.30
N PRO A 281 13.87 18.81 -2.32
CA PRO A 281 12.48 18.79 -2.77
C PRO A 281 11.65 17.93 -1.82
N LEU A 282 10.51 18.45 -1.37
CA LEU A 282 9.57 17.78 -0.47
C LEU A 282 8.15 17.90 -1.02
N MET A 283 7.26 17.01 -0.61
CA MET A 283 5.83 17.28 -0.76
C MET A 283 5.44 18.39 0.21
N GLY A 284 4.85 19.46 -0.32
CA GLY A 284 4.40 20.61 0.45
C GLY A 284 2.90 20.79 0.33
N LEU A 285 2.23 21.01 1.46
CA LEU A 285 0.81 21.32 1.52
C LEU A 285 0.63 22.75 2.04
N ALA A 286 -0.26 23.52 1.44
CA ALA A 286 -0.63 24.83 1.97
C ALA A 286 -1.54 24.66 3.21
N ASP A 287 -1.28 25.37 4.30
CA ASP A 287 -2.17 25.45 5.47
C ASP A 287 -2.32 26.93 5.86
N GLY A 288 -3.37 27.57 5.32
CA GLY A 288 -3.51 29.02 5.40
C GLY A 288 -2.35 29.73 4.69
N ALA A 289 -1.62 30.56 5.43
CA ALA A 289 -0.42 31.27 4.94
C ALA A 289 0.87 30.44 5.06
N ASP A 290 0.82 29.30 5.75
CA ASP A 290 1.98 28.46 6.02
C ASP A 290 2.12 27.33 4.99
N VAL A 291 3.32 26.76 4.92
CA VAL A 291 3.59 25.53 4.17
C VAL A 291 3.90 24.41 5.14
N VAL A 292 3.28 23.24 4.98
CA VAL A 292 3.51 22.07 5.81
C VAL A 292 4.24 21.00 4.99
N VAL A 293 5.26 20.39 5.58
CA VAL A 293 6.05 19.29 5.00
C VAL A 293 6.18 18.14 5.99
N ALA A 294 6.41 16.92 5.50
CA ALA A 294 6.58 15.74 6.34
C ALA A 294 8.01 15.17 6.26
N ALA A 295 8.60 14.87 7.42
CA ALA A 295 9.92 14.26 7.58
C ALA A 295 9.91 12.74 7.38
N SER A 296 9.27 12.26 6.31
CA SER A 296 9.02 10.83 6.09
C SER A 296 10.26 10.08 5.61
N GLN A 297 11.13 10.72 4.82
CA GLN A 297 12.32 10.09 4.23
C GLN A 297 11.99 8.79 3.47
N GLY A 298 10.75 8.63 2.97
CA GLY A 298 10.28 7.41 2.32
C GLY A 298 10.11 6.22 3.27
N GLY A 299 9.64 6.45 4.50
CA GLY A 299 9.39 5.39 5.48
C GLY A 299 10.65 4.84 6.14
N VAL A 300 11.69 5.67 6.25
CA VAL A 300 12.96 5.28 6.89
C VAL A 300 12.99 5.71 8.34
N ASP A 301 13.36 4.76 9.21
CA ASP A 301 13.35 4.96 10.67
C ASP A 301 14.32 6.07 11.11
N ARG A 302 15.41 6.28 10.38
CA ARG A 302 16.31 7.41 10.59
C ARG A 302 15.68 8.74 10.14
N GLU A 303 15.74 9.74 11.01
CA GLU A 303 15.30 11.08 10.66
C GLU A 303 16.07 11.69 9.48
N PRO A 304 15.36 12.39 8.57
CA PRO A 304 15.99 13.05 7.44
C PRO A 304 16.97 14.13 7.90
N GLN A 305 18.11 14.23 7.19
CA GLN A 305 19.16 15.17 7.54
C GLN A 305 18.67 16.64 7.52
N TRP A 306 17.73 16.99 6.65
CA TRP A 306 17.17 18.35 6.60
C TRP A 306 16.33 18.68 7.83
N TRP A 307 15.62 17.71 8.40
CA TRP A 307 14.83 17.92 9.61
C TRP A 307 15.74 18.09 10.83
N LEU A 308 16.74 17.22 10.96
CA LEU A 308 17.77 17.36 11.98
C LEU A 308 18.59 18.66 11.84
N ASN A 309 18.62 19.29 10.66
CA ASN A 309 19.22 20.61 10.48
C ASN A 309 18.30 21.72 11.01
N LEU A 310 16.99 21.64 10.73
CA LEU A 310 15.99 22.59 11.22
C LEU A 310 15.82 22.56 12.74
N GLN A 311 15.99 21.39 13.37
CA GLN A 311 16.01 21.29 14.83
C GLN A 311 17.18 22.07 15.46
N ALA A 312 18.28 22.28 14.71
CA ALA A 312 19.44 23.05 15.19
C ALA A 312 19.35 24.54 14.83
N ASP A 313 18.82 24.87 13.65
CA ASP A 313 18.52 26.24 13.22
C ASP A 313 17.19 26.23 12.45
N PRO A 314 16.09 26.75 13.04
CA PRO A 314 14.77 26.64 12.44
C PRO A 314 14.59 27.57 11.22
N ARG A 315 15.54 28.45 10.94
CA ARG A 315 15.45 29.38 9.80
C ARG A 315 15.78 28.65 8.50
N ALA A 316 14.94 28.86 7.50
CA ALA A 316 15.11 28.29 6.17
C ALA A 316 14.47 29.19 5.11
N GLU A 317 14.77 28.89 3.85
CA GLU A 317 14.10 29.48 2.70
C GLU A 317 13.29 28.38 2.00
N VAL A 318 12.08 28.69 1.58
CA VAL A 318 11.28 27.76 0.77
C VAL A 318 10.90 28.40 -0.56
N VAL A 319 10.94 27.61 -1.63
CA VAL A 319 10.21 27.92 -2.87
C VAL A 319 8.98 27.03 -2.94
N PHE A 320 7.81 27.65 -2.94
CA PHE A 320 6.52 26.98 -2.99
C PHE A 320 5.55 27.76 -3.89
N ARG A 321 4.87 27.07 -4.82
CA ARG A 321 3.95 27.68 -5.80
C ARG A 321 4.53 28.92 -6.53
N ARG A 322 5.82 28.86 -6.86
CA ARG A 322 6.61 29.91 -7.56
C ARG A 322 7.02 31.11 -6.70
N GLU A 323 6.56 31.20 -5.45
CA GLU A 323 7.05 32.19 -4.50
C GLU A 323 8.26 31.66 -3.75
N ARG A 324 9.23 32.55 -3.51
CA ARG A 324 10.39 32.32 -2.65
C ARG A 324 10.26 33.22 -1.44
N PHE A 325 10.33 32.63 -0.25
CA PHE A 325 10.25 33.38 1.00
C PHE A 325 11.02 32.69 2.12
N GLU A 326 11.47 33.49 3.06
CA GLU A 326 12.09 33.01 4.29
C GLU A 326 11.01 32.48 5.24
N VAL A 327 11.34 31.43 5.98
CA VAL A 327 10.46 30.74 6.90
C VAL A 327 11.17 30.40 8.19
N THR A 328 10.39 30.30 9.27
CA THR A 328 10.80 29.63 10.50
C THR A 328 10.04 28.31 10.61
N ALA A 329 10.78 27.21 10.70
CA ALA A 329 10.24 25.87 10.86
C ALA A 329 9.90 25.58 12.32
N ALA A 330 8.75 24.94 12.54
CA ALA A 330 8.36 24.39 13.83
C ALA A 330 7.78 22.99 13.65
N LEU A 331 8.01 22.11 14.63
CA LEU A 331 7.26 20.87 14.72
C LEU A 331 5.78 21.22 14.92
N VAL A 332 4.90 20.51 14.21
CA VAL A 332 3.46 20.61 14.41
C VAL A 332 3.09 19.90 15.71
N ASP A 333 2.27 20.55 16.53
CA ASP A 333 1.79 20.01 17.79
C ASP A 333 0.89 18.78 17.59
N ASP A 334 0.85 17.90 18.59
CA ASP A 334 0.09 16.65 18.53
C ASP A 334 -1.42 16.83 18.31
N SER A 335 -1.97 17.99 18.68
CA SER A 335 -3.39 18.31 18.44
C SER A 335 -3.70 18.64 16.98
N GLU A 336 -2.75 19.24 16.25
CA GLU A 336 -2.92 19.63 14.85
C GLU A 336 -2.44 18.54 13.88
N ARG A 337 -1.51 17.70 14.34
CA ARG A 337 -0.88 16.67 13.53
C ARG A 337 -1.88 15.73 12.85
N PRO A 338 -2.91 15.15 13.50
CA PRO A 338 -3.84 14.23 12.84
C PRO A 338 -4.50 14.84 11.60
N ARG A 339 -5.06 16.05 11.73
CA ARG A 339 -5.67 16.80 10.62
C ARG A 339 -4.70 17.01 9.45
N LEU A 340 -3.46 17.40 9.75
CA LEU A 340 -2.47 17.65 8.71
C LEU A 340 -1.94 16.35 8.09
N TRP A 341 -1.86 15.29 8.88
CA TRP A 341 -1.46 13.96 8.44
C TRP A 341 -2.48 13.35 7.47
N GLU A 342 -3.77 13.41 7.80
CA GLU A 342 -4.85 12.99 6.90
C GLU A 342 -4.76 13.68 5.53
N ARG A 343 -4.38 14.96 5.51
CA ARG A 343 -4.17 15.67 4.23
C ARG A 343 -2.98 15.12 3.44
N PHE A 344 -1.88 14.73 4.09
CA PHE A 344 -0.78 14.05 3.41
C PHE A 344 -1.21 12.71 2.82
N VAL A 345 -1.98 11.93 3.57
CA VAL A 345 -2.50 10.63 3.14
C VAL A 345 -3.49 10.78 1.98
N ALA A 346 -4.39 11.77 2.04
CA ALA A 346 -5.31 12.08 0.95
C ALA A 346 -4.59 12.45 -0.35
N HIS A 347 -3.42 13.07 -0.25
CA HIS A 347 -2.57 13.42 -1.39
C HIS A 347 -1.68 12.27 -1.86
N TYR A 348 -1.25 11.40 -0.94
CA TYR A 348 -0.46 10.21 -1.23
C TYR A 348 -0.65 9.17 -0.12
N ALA A 349 -1.43 8.13 -0.41
CA ALA A 349 -1.82 7.10 0.55
C ALA A 349 -0.60 6.38 1.18
N GLY A 350 0.52 6.29 0.46
CA GLY A 350 1.77 5.68 0.95
C GLY A 350 2.40 6.35 2.18
N PHE A 351 1.90 7.51 2.62
CA PHE A 351 2.28 8.07 3.92
C PHE A 351 1.89 7.15 5.10
N GLU A 352 0.76 6.44 5.01
CA GLU A 352 0.38 5.45 6.04
C GLU A 352 1.42 4.34 6.14
N ASP A 353 1.82 3.76 5.01
CA ASP A 353 2.89 2.76 4.96
C ASP A 353 4.21 3.29 5.50
N TYR A 354 4.53 4.56 5.22
CA TYR A 354 5.74 5.19 5.75
C TYR A 354 5.71 5.29 7.26
N GLN A 355 4.57 5.67 7.86
CA GLN A 355 4.45 5.78 9.31
C GLN A 355 4.44 4.41 9.98
N ALA A 356 3.75 3.42 9.39
CA ALA A 356 3.75 2.04 9.86
C ALA A 356 5.14 1.38 9.78
N GLY A 357 5.94 1.77 8.78
CA GLY A 357 7.30 1.24 8.55
C GLY A 357 8.38 1.76 9.51
N VAL A 358 8.07 2.73 10.37
CA VAL A 358 9.03 3.36 11.29
C VAL A 358 8.56 3.32 12.74
N ARG A 359 9.50 3.30 13.69
CA ARG A 359 9.21 3.32 15.13
C ARG A 359 8.95 4.73 15.66
N ARG A 360 9.48 5.73 14.97
CA ARG A 360 9.28 7.15 15.32
C ARG A 360 7.95 7.67 14.77
N GLN A 361 7.36 8.65 15.44
CA GLN A 361 6.36 9.49 14.78
C GLN A 361 7.05 10.29 13.66
N ILE A 362 6.56 10.21 12.42
CA ILE A 362 7.08 11.02 11.31
C ILE A 362 6.76 12.48 11.61
N ALA A 363 7.78 13.32 11.80
CA ALA A 363 7.56 14.73 12.11
C ALA A 363 6.82 15.44 10.98
N VAL A 364 5.73 16.14 11.32
CA VAL A 364 5.07 17.10 10.44
C VAL A 364 5.60 18.47 10.83
N VAL A 365 6.09 19.22 9.85
CA VAL A 365 6.84 20.46 10.07
C VAL A 365 6.10 21.60 9.39
N ARG A 366 5.73 22.60 10.17
CA ARG A 366 5.11 23.84 9.71
C ARG A 366 6.20 24.86 9.41
N LEU A 367 6.16 25.42 8.21
CA LEU A 367 7.07 26.46 7.72
C LEU A 367 6.30 27.78 7.70
N ARG A 368 6.50 28.60 8.73
CA ARG A 368 5.82 29.89 8.88
C ARG A 368 6.62 30.96 8.19
N ARG A 369 5.99 31.72 7.29
CA ARG A 369 6.64 32.84 6.59
C ARG A 369 7.15 33.85 7.61
N THR A 370 8.44 34.15 7.59
CA THR A 370 8.99 35.29 8.34
C THR A 370 8.72 36.56 7.56
N ARG A 371 8.27 37.60 8.28
CA ARG A 371 8.00 38.92 7.72
C ARG A 371 9.26 39.53 7.11
#